data_AF-A0A4V3FIQ2-F1
#
_entry.id   AF-A0A4V3FIQ2-F1
#
_cell.length_a   1.000
_cell.length_b   1.000
_cell.length_c   1.000
_cell.angle_alpha   90.00
_cell.angle_beta   90.00
_cell.angle_gamma   90.00
#
_symmetry.space_group_name_H-M   'P 1'
#
loop_
_entity.id
_entity.type
_entity.pdbx_description
1 polymer ?
#
loop_
_entity_poly.entity_id
_entity_poly.type
_entity_poly.pdbx_seq_one_letter_code
_entity_poly.pdbx_strand_id
1 'polypeptide(L)'
;MTEHARRPDGTGFYLVGGELTAAGSAGQAAAFDQPIDFSITAGLFGDTDTEVVVVAWSSTETDDLEGMRPVDNQVILPLRTHPLMLNSLPASVRVQLRTAGGFDDTEGIWHVTLHFRNQAGSGLTWHASLPTEAFGAGWTAPLADLLTIDGTDSAVADKAASHAAVQAVGAGASEKPAVTVTHHADDEYYELLVDGQRAGILVYHLIGSHLSITHTVIDQTYRGQGFSWVLIRHALDDLRTKSLTVSNYCAVVRHFVKRNPEYGVLFGPPQSFAKRGG
;
A
#
# COMPACT_ATOMS: atom_id res chain seq x y z
N MET A 1 -16.44 0.04 18.99
CA MET A 1 -15.97 0.90 17.88
C MET A 1 -15.05 1.95 18.46
N THR A 2 -13.75 1.67 18.53
CA THR A 2 -12.75 2.59 19.08
C THR A 2 -12.29 3.52 17.98
N GLU A 3 -12.66 4.79 18.12
CA GLU A 3 -12.46 5.93 17.21
C GLU A 3 -10.99 6.37 17.07
N HIS A 4 -10.03 5.50 17.35
CA HIS A 4 -8.61 5.86 17.56
C HIS A 4 -7.70 5.57 16.35
N ALA A 5 -8.26 5.22 15.18
CA ALA A 5 -7.52 5.07 13.93
C ALA A 5 -7.39 6.35 13.13
N ARG A 6 -8.34 7.28 13.30
CA ARG A 6 -8.28 8.59 12.69
C ARG A 6 -7.38 9.45 13.57
N ARG A 7 -6.40 10.11 12.96
CA ARG A 7 -5.83 11.27 13.63
C ARG A 7 -6.94 12.26 13.93
N PRO A 8 -6.87 13.02 15.04
CA PRO A 8 -7.80 14.10 15.30
C PRO A 8 -7.88 15.11 14.15
N ASP A 9 -6.80 15.25 13.37
CA ASP A 9 -6.72 16.12 12.19
C ASP A 9 -7.30 15.49 10.91
N GLY A 10 -7.65 14.20 10.92
CA GLY A 10 -8.20 13.49 9.76
C GLY A 10 -7.20 13.15 8.66
N THR A 11 -5.91 13.41 8.81
CA THR A 11 -4.95 13.30 7.71
C THR A 11 -4.56 11.85 7.36
N GLY A 12 -4.31 11.60 6.08
CA GLY A 12 -3.69 10.37 5.56
C GLY A 12 -4.63 9.19 5.28
N PHE A 13 -4.03 8.12 4.75
CA PHE A 13 -4.70 6.84 4.51
C PHE A 13 -4.61 5.95 5.75
N TYR A 14 -5.74 5.47 6.26
CA TYR A 14 -5.83 4.53 7.37
C TYR A 14 -6.36 3.17 6.93
N LEU A 15 -5.83 2.11 7.54
CA LEU A 15 -6.30 0.73 7.35
C LEU A 15 -7.73 0.61 7.89
N VAL A 16 -8.67 0.22 7.03
CA VAL A 16 -10.09 0.07 7.37
C VAL A 16 -10.54 -1.37 7.50
N GLY A 17 -9.73 -2.32 7.01
CA GLY A 17 -10.04 -3.73 7.06
C GLY A 17 -9.16 -4.53 6.10
N GLY A 18 -9.38 -5.83 6.10
CA GLY A 18 -8.72 -6.74 5.19
C GLY A 18 -9.34 -8.13 5.20
N GLU A 19 -8.99 -8.91 4.20
CA GLU A 19 -9.50 -10.25 3.98
C GLU A 19 -8.37 -11.16 3.54
N LEU A 20 -8.36 -12.38 4.06
CA LEU A 20 -7.53 -13.48 3.57
C LEU A 20 -8.45 -14.45 2.85
N THR A 21 -8.12 -14.76 1.60
CA THR A 21 -8.88 -15.67 0.76
C THR A 21 -8.05 -16.91 0.51
N ALA A 22 -8.64 -18.07 0.76
CA ALA A 22 -8.04 -19.37 0.46
C ALA A 22 -8.86 -20.04 -0.65
N ALA A 23 -8.24 -20.26 -1.80
CA ALA A 23 -8.85 -21.01 -2.89
C ALA A 23 -8.57 -22.51 -2.71
N GLY A 24 -9.61 -23.33 -2.63
CA GLY A 24 -9.51 -24.79 -2.55
C GLY A 24 -10.58 -25.44 -3.42
N SER A 25 -10.29 -26.56 -4.08
CA SER A 25 -11.28 -27.32 -4.86
C SER A 25 -12.56 -27.53 -4.04
N ALA A 26 -13.70 -27.11 -4.62
CA ALA A 26 -15.02 -27.04 -4.01
C ALA A 26 -15.31 -28.29 -3.18
N GLY A 27 -15.24 -28.15 -1.85
CA GLY A 27 -15.47 -29.25 -0.92
C GLY A 27 -14.70 -29.16 0.40
N GLN A 28 -13.60 -28.41 0.48
CA GLN A 28 -12.74 -28.31 1.67
C GLN A 28 -12.93 -27.04 2.52
N ALA A 29 -13.99 -26.27 2.27
CA ALA A 29 -14.40 -25.17 3.17
C ALA A 29 -14.81 -25.66 4.57
N ALA A 30 -14.92 -26.98 4.77
CA ALA A 30 -15.06 -27.63 6.06
C ALA A 30 -13.73 -28.30 6.44
N ALA A 31 -13.19 -27.89 7.59
CA ALA A 31 -11.97 -28.39 8.24
C ALA A 31 -10.66 -27.89 7.64
N PHE A 32 -10.19 -26.75 8.15
CA PHE A 32 -8.76 -26.68 8.45
C PHE A 32 -8.47 -27.84 9.41
N ASP A 33 -7.94 -28.95 8.92
CA ASP A 33 -7.67 -30.15 9.73
C ASP A 33 -6.66 -29.86 10.85
N GLN A 34 -5.98 -28.72 10.79
CA GLN A 34 -5.02 -28.21 11.75
C GLN A 34 -5.30 -26.73 12.06
N PRO A 35 -4.95 -26.25 13.27
CA PRO A 35 -5.02 -24.82 13.59
C PRO A 35 -4.21 -23.98 12.61
N ILE A 36 -4.79 -22.87 12.14
CA ILE A 36 -4.15 -21.88 11.28
C ILE A 36 -4.08 -20.53 12.00
N ASP A 37 -2.90 -19.94 11.98
CA ASP A 37 -2.67 -18.57 12.44
C ASP A 37 -2.06 -17.73 11.31
N PHE A 38 -2.71 -16.63 10.97
CA PHE A 38 -2.24 -15.64 10.01
C PHE A 38 -1.90 -14.34 10.72
N SER A 39 -0.79 -13.73 10.34
CA SER A 39 -0.42 -12.40 10.82
C SER A 39 0.33 -11.59 9.78
N ILE A 40 0.18 -10.27 9.88
CA ILE A 40 1.08 -9.30 9.24
C ILE A 40 1.71 -8.49 10.36
N THR A 41 3.04 -8.45 10.36
CA THR A 41 3.83 -7.65 11.29
C THR A 41 4.60 -6.55 10.56
N ALA A 42 4.85 -5.44 11.26
CA ALA A 42 5.60 -4.31 10.74
C ALA A 42 6.46 -3.68 11.83
N GLY A 43 7.70 -3.32 11.47
CA GLY A 43 8.50 -2.41 12.28
C GLY A 43 8.01 -0.98 12.08
N LEU A 44 7.51 -0.34 13.14
CA LEU A 44 6.98 1.02 13.04
C LEU A 44 8.12 2.05 13.00
N PHE A 45 7.95 3.11 12.18
CA PHE A 45 8.89 4.25 12.10
C PHE A 45 10.38 3.89 11.85
N GLY A 46 10.64 2.78 11.14
CA GLY A 46 12.00 2.36 10.82
C GLY A 46 12.76 1.71 11.98
N ASP A 47 12.11 1.47 13.11
CA ASP A 47 12.63 0.55 14.13
C ASP A 47 12.46 -0.89 13.65
N THR A 48 13.57 -1.60 13.48
CA THR A 48 13.59 -3.01 13.09
C THR A 48 13.62 -3.96 14.27
N ASP A 49 13.85 -3.45 15.48
CA ASP A 49 14.01 -4.26 16.69
C ASP A 49 12.65 -4.60 17.32
N THR A 50 11.61 -3.83 17.00
CA THR A 50 10.24 -4.04 17.49
C THR A 50 9.25 -4.18 16.33
N GLU A 51 8.86 -5.41 16.02
CA GLU A 51 7.74 -5.68 15.12
C GLU A 51 6.41 -5.70 15.92
N VAL A 52 5.38 -5.04 15.40
CA VAL A 52 4.01 -5.12 15.95
C VAL A 52 3.09 -5.87 14.99
N VAL A 53 2.13 -6.62 15.53
CA VAL A 53 1.08 -7.26 14.74
C VAL A 53 0.06 -6.20 14.30
N VAL A 54 -0.01 -5.95 12.99
CA VAL A 54 -0.93 -4.96 12.41
C VAL A 54 -2.22 -5.61 11.92
N VAL A 55 -2.13 -6.88 11.52
CA VAL A 55 -3.24 -7.68 11.03
C VAL A 55 -3.11 -9.10 11.58
N ALA A 56 -4.22 -9.71 11.99
CA ALA A 56 -4.23 -11.09 12.49
C ALA A 56 -5.54 -11.81 12.12
N TRP A 57 -5.44 -13.13 12.02
CA TRP A 57 -6.59 -14.05 11.99
C TRP A 57 -6.16 -15.41 12.53
N SER A 58 -7.03 -16.10 13.27
CA SER A 58 -6.75 -17.44 13.83
C SER A 58 -7.98 -18.33 13.77
N SER A 59 -7.79 -19.57 13.33
CA SER A 59 -8.85 -20.59 13.30
C SER A 59 -9.25 -21.08 14.71
N THR A 60 -8.52 -20.67 15.76
CA THR A 60 -8.82 -21.03 17.15
C THR A 60 -9.61 -19.94 17.89
N GLU A 61 -9.77 -18.77 17.28
CA GLU A 61 -10.52 -17.65 17.85
C GLU A 61 -11.95 -17.67 17.31
N THR A 62 -12.94 -17.78 18.21
CA THR A 62 -14.36 -17.90 17.81
C THR A 62 -14.83 -16.69 16.99
N ASP A 63 -14.46 -15.48 17.39
CA ASP A 63 -14.84 -14.22 16.71
C ASP A 63 -14.38 -14.21 15.24
N ASP A 64 -13.25 -14.84 14.94
CA ASP A 64 -12.67 -14.93 13.59
C ASP A 64 -13.39 -15.94 12.70
N LEU A 65 -13.96 -16.98 13.30
CA LEU A 65 -14.74 -18.00 12.61
C LEU A 65 -16.15 -17.50 12.25
N GLU A 66 -16.76 -16.66 13.10
CA GLU A 66 -18.11 -16.14 12.87
C GLU A 66 -18.23 -15.31 11.58
N GLY A 67 -17.16 -14.64 11.18
CA GLY A 67 -17.14 -13.83 9.96
C GLY A 67 -16.65 -14.58 8.71
N MET A 68 -16.28 -15.86 8.83
CA MET A 68 -15.87 -16.68 7.69
C MET A 68 -17.02 -16.87 6.72
N ARG A 69 -16.78 -16.60 5.44
CA ARG A 69 -17.80 -16.76 4.40
C ARG A 69 -17.28 -17.58 3.22
N PRO A 70 -17.94 -18.70 2.86
CA PRO A 70 -17.65 -19.39 1.62
C PRO A 70 -18.16 -18.55 0.44
N VAL A 71 -17.32 -18.39 -0.59
CA VAL A 71 -17.66 -17.70 -1.84
C VAL A 71 -17.15 -18.56 -2.99
N ASP A 72 -18.07 -19.13 -3.76
CA ASP A 72 -17.77 -20.10 -4.82
C ASP A 72 -16.82 -21.23 -4.36
N ASN A 73 -15.63 -21.29 -4.94
CA ASN A 73 -14.57 -22.27 -4.72
C ASN A 73 -13.47 -21.71 -3.79
N GLN A 74 -13.84 -20.74 -2.94
CA GLN A 74 -12.95 -20.04 -2.04
C GLN A 74 -13.62 -19.82 -0.67
N VAL A 75 -12.79 -19.60 0.33
CA VAL A 75 -13.22 -19.15 1.65
C VAL A 75 -12.60 -17.79 1.93
N ILE A 76 -13.43 -16.84 2.36
CA ILE A 76 -12.98 -15.52 2.78
C ILE A 76 -12.96 -15.47 4.31
N LEU A 77 -11.80 -15.12 4.84
CA LEU A 77 -11.47 -15.00 6.25
C LEU A 77 -11.31 -13.51 6.58
N PRO A 78 -12.21 -12.91 7.36
CA PRO A 78 -12.10 -11.48 7.69
C PRO A 78 -10.94 -11.26 8.64
N LEU A 79 -10.06 -10.33 8.31
CA LEU A 79 -8.88 -10.08 9.11
C LEU A 79 -9.18 -9.07 10.22
N ARG A 80 -8.71 -9.36 11.43
CA ARG A 80 -8.67 -8.37 12.50
C ARG A 80 -7.54 -7.39 12.20
N THR A 81 -7.90 -6.13 12.00
CA THR A 81 -6.94 -5.06 11.74
C THR A 81 -6.82 -4.13 12.94
N HIS A 82 -5.60 -3.75 13.28
CA HIS A 82 -5.38 -2.66 14.21
C HIS A 82 -5.42 -1.32 13.47
N PRO A 83 -6.07 -0.29 14.05
CA PRO A 83 -5.94 1.11 13.65
C PRO A 83 -4.52 1.54 13.29
N LEU A 84 -4.23 1.75 12.00
CA LEU A 84 -2.91 2.18 11.57
C LEU A 84 -2.95 3.01 10.28
N MET A 85 -2.12 4.05 10.24
CA MET A 85 -1.93 4.87 9.05
C MET A 85 -0.89 4.24 8.10
N LEU A 86 -1.13 4.31 6.79
CA LEU A 86 -0.19 3.87 5.77
C LEU A 86 1.14 4.60 5.86
N ASN A 87 1.11 5.89 6.20
CA ASN A 87 2.31 6.70 6.35
C ASN A 87 3.10 6.38 7.64
N SER A 88 2.59 5.54 8.53
CA SER A 88 3.34 4.96 9.65
C SER A 88 3.99 3.61 9.31
N LEU A 89 3.60 2.99 8.19
CA LEU A 89 4.11 1.69 7.77
C LEU A 89 5.47 1.82 7.06
N PRO A 90 6.39 0.88 7.32
CA PRO A 90 7.68 0.81 6.62
C PRO A 90 7.49 0.42 5.15
N ALA A 91 8.58 0.46 4.38
CA ALA A 91 8.58 0.09 2.97
C ALA A 91 8.18 -1.39 2.71
N SER A 92 8.29 -2.25 3.71
CA SER A 92 7.94 -3.66 3.63
C SER A 92 7.36 -4.18 4.95
N VAL A 93 6.41 -5.10 4.86
CA VAL A 93 5.80 -5.79 6.01
C VAL A 93 6.19 -7.27 5.97
N ARG A 94 6.12 -7.96 7.11
CA ARG A 94 6.29 -9.41 7.18
C ARG A 94 4.91 -10.05 7.23
N VAL A 95 4.65 -10.97 6.31
CA VAL A 95 3.39 -11.73 6.20
C VAL A 95 3.71 -13.17 6.57
N GLN A 96 2.96 -13.74 7.49
CA GLN A 96 3.20 -15.08 7.99
C GLN A 96 1.90 -15.86 8.15
N LEU A 97 1.88 -17.09 7.64
CA LEU A 97 0.83 -18.06 7.84
C LEU A 97 1.44 -19.32 8.46
N ARG A 98 0.90 -19.75 9.59
CA ARG A 98 1.37 -20.92 10.36
C ARG A 98 0.27 -21.95 10.44
N THR A 99 0.65 -23.22 10.27
CA THR A 99 -0.21 -24.39 10.45
C THR A 99 0.55 -25.44 11.26
N ALA A 100 -0.14 -26.18 12.13
CA ALA A 100 0.47 -27.21 12.96
C ALA A 100 0.94 -28.46 12.17
N GLY A 101 0.38 -28.72 10.99
CA GLY A 101 0.67 -29.91 10.16
C GLY A 101 1.79 -29.75 9.12
N GLY A 102 2.37 -28.55 8.99
CA GLY A 102 3.09 -28.17 7.78
C GLY A 102 2.14 -27.86 6.63
N PHE A 103 2.53 -26.95 5.73
CA PHE A 103 1.79 -26.71 4.49
C PHE A 103 2.31 -27.68 3.44
N ASP A 104 1.44 -28.47 2.82
CA ASP A 104 1.79 -29.15 1.57
C ASP A 104 1.63 -28.15 0.41
N ASP A 105 2.58 -28.10 -0.52
CA ASP A 105 2.60 -27.16 -1.67
C ASP A 105 1.37 -27.34 -2.60
N THR A 106 0.50 -28.30 -2.31
CA THR A 106 -0.74 -28.61 -3.03
C THR A 106 -1.99 -27.91 -2.45
N GLU A 107 -1.89 -27.26 -1.29
CA GLU A 107 -3.02 -26.67 -0.56
C GLU A 107 -3.34 -25.22 -0.99
N GLY A 108 -3.77 -25.08 -2.25
CA GLY A 108 -4.57 -23.93 -2.67
C GLY A 108 -3.83 -22.61 -2.88
N ILE A 109 -4.52 -21.66 -3.51
CA ILE A 109 -3.97 -20.32 -3.77
C ILE A 109 -4.48 -19.38 -2.69
N TRP A 110 -3.54 -18.76 -1.97
CA TRP A 110 -3.85 -17.83 -0.88
C TRP A 110 -3.62 -16.39 -1.31
N HIS A 111 -4.59 -15.53 -1.03
CA HIS A 111 -4.54 -14.10 -1.31
C HIS A 111 -4.87 -13.30 -0.07
N VAL A 112 -4.14 -12.21 0.15
CA VAL A 112 -4.49 -11.21 1.17
C VAL A 112 -4.80 -9.90 0.49
N THR A 113 -5.85 -9.25 0.98
CA THR A 113 -6.26 -7.92 0.56
C THR A 113 -6.40 -7.04 1.80
N LEU A 114 -5.75 -5.89 1.82
CA LEU A 114 -5.93 -4.85 2.84
C LEU A 114 -6.45 -3.58 2.18
N HIS A 115 -7.41 -2.93 2.83
CA HIS A 115 -8.03 -1.71 2.31
C HIS A 115 -7.62 -0.51 3.15
N PHE A 116 -7.15 0.52 2.49
CA PHE A 116 -6.83 1.81 3.10
C PHE A 116 -7.76 2.88 2.54
N ARG A 117 -8.19 3.82 3.40
CA ARG A 117 -9.07 4.93 3.02
C ARG A 117 -8.57 6.23 3.63
N ASN A 118 -8.83 7.34 2.97
CA ASN A 118 -8.64 8.67 3.53
C ASN A 118 -9.99 9.38 3.76
N GLN A 119 -9.97 10.62 4.27
CA GLN A 119 -11.20 11.39 4.54
C GLN A 119 -11.92 11.81 3.26
N ALA A 120 -11.14 12.12 2.22
CA ALA A 120 -11.67 12.50 0.91
C ALA A 120 -12.36 11.34 0.17
N GLY A 121 -12.39 10.13 0.74
CA GLY A 121 -13.01 8.95 0.15
C GLY A 121 -12.14 8.25 -0.90
N SER A 122 -10.90 8.69 -1.10
CA SER A 122 -9.92 7.95 -1.90
C SER A 122 -9.52 6.65 -1.19
N GLY A 123 -9.34 5.60 -1.99
CA GLY A 123 -8.96 4.28 -1.52
C GLY A 123 -7.64 3.81 -2.12
N LEU A 124 -6.91 3.03 -1.33
CA LEU A 124 -5.81 2.20 -1.82
C LEU A 124 -6.09 0.77 -1.40
N THR A 125 -5.71 -0.17 -2.25
CA THR A 125 -5.82 -1.59 -1.95
C THR A 125 -4.42 -2.21 -2.02
N TRP A 126 -3.99 -2.82 -0.92
CA TRP A 126 -2.79 -3.66 -0.93
C TRP A 126 -3.23 -5.09 -1.15
N HIS A 127 -2.76 -5.71 -2.23
CA HIS A 127 -3.16 -7.07 -2.59
C HIS A 127 -1.93 -7.92 -2.89
N ALA A 128 -1.87 -9.11 -2.29
CA ALA A 128 -0.77 -10.04 -2.48
C ALA A 128 -1.26 -11.48 -2.64
N SER A 129 -0.64 -12.21 -3.57
CA SER A 129 -0.68 -13.68 -3.56
C SER A 129 0.41 -14.16 -2.62
N LEU A 130 0.09 -15.03 -1.66
CA LEU A 130 1.06 -15.52 -0.69
C LEU A 130 1.99 -16.53 -1.38
N PRO A 131 3.31 -16.28 -1.40
CA PRO A 131 4.27 -17.25 -1.90
C PRO A 131 4.58 -18.29 -0.81
N THR A 132 5.28 -19.37 -1.16
CA THR A 132 5.63 -20.46 -0.22
C THR A 132 6.40 -19.95 1.01
N GLU A 133 7.18 -18.87 0.89
CA GLU A 133 7.91 -18.26 2.00
C GLU A 133 7.01 -17.60 3.06
N ALA A 134 5.77 -17.26 2.71
CA ALA A 134 4.80 -16.76 3.68
C ALA A 134 4.43 -17.84 4.70
N PHE A 135 4.60 -19.11 4.34
CA PHE A 135 4.34 -20.25 5.20
C PHE A 135 5.57 -20.54 6.06
N GLY A 136 5.37 -20.71 7.37
CA GLY A 136 6.48 -20.98 8.28
C GLY A 136 7.17 -19.70 8.78
N ALA A 137 8.35 -19.34 8.29
CA ALA A 137 9.17 -18.24 8.84
C ALA A 137 8.70 -16.82 8.48
N GLY A 138 7.84 -16.71 7.46
CA GLY A 138 7.23 -15.46 7.00
C GLY A 138 7.98 -14.81 5.84
N TRP A 139 7.21 -14.17 4.97
CA TRP A 139 7.64 -13.49 3.76
C TRP A 139 7.70 -11.99 3.95
N THR A 140 8.79 -11.35 3.49
CA THR A 140 8.90 -9.89 3.46
C THR A 140 8.25 -9.35 2.19
N ALA A 141 7.08 -8.75 2.34
CA ALA A 141 6.29 -8.23 1.25
C ALA A 141 6.54 -6.71 1.05
N PRO A 142 6.84 -6.26 -0.20
CA PRO A 142 7.01 -4.84 -0.49
C PRO A 142 5.64 -4.13 -0.46
N LEU A 143 5.49 -3.13 0.41
CA LEU A 143 4.19 -2.48 0.60
C LEU A 143 3.79 -1.67 -0.64
N ALA A 144 4.66 -0.77 -1.10
CA ALA A 144 4.38 0.14 -2.22
C ALA A 144 4.16 -0.59 -3.56
N ASP A 145 4.86 -1.70 -3.79
CA ASP A 145 4.81 -2.42 -5.08
C ASP A 145 3.49 -3.17 -5.28
N LEU A 146 2.86 -3.55 -4.17
CA LEU A 146 1.61 -4.32 -4.12
C LEU A 146 0.39 -3.44 -3.79
N LEU A 147 0.60 -2.13 -3.63
CA LEU A 147 -0.49 -1.14 -3.54
C LEU A 147 -1.01 -0.79 -4.94
N THR A 148 -2.32 -0.79 -5.06
CA THR A 148 -3.08 -0.23 -6.17
C THR A 148 -3.90 0.96 -5.69
N ILE A 149 -4.28 1.82 -6.63
CA ILE A 149 -5.13 2.96 -6.31
C ILE A 149 -6.56 2.65 -6.76
N ASP A 150 -7.51 2.73 -5.84
CA ASP A 150 -8.89 2.36 -6.13
C ASP A 150 -9.50 3.33 -7.15
N GLY A 151 -10.29 2.78 -8.09
CA GLY A 151 -11.02 3.56 -9.10
C GLY A 151 -10.27 3.80 -10.41
N THR A 152 -9.04 3.30 -10.58
CA THR A 152 -8.33 3.36 -11.87
C THR A 152 -8.91 2.42 -12.93
N ASP A 153 -9.51 1.28 -12.52
CA ASP A 153 -10.10 0.30 -13.45
C ASP A 153 -11.43 0.74 -14.09
N SER A 154 -12.29 1.47 -13.35
CA SER A 154 -13.61 1.87 -13.87
C SER A 154 -13.51 2.97 -14.93
N ALA A 155 -12.54 3.88 -14.79
CA ALA A 155 -12.38 4.97 -15.74
C ALA A 155 -11.74 4.53 -17.07
N VAL A 156 -11.01 3.40 -17.08
CA VAL A 156 -10.52 2.74 -18.32
C VAL A 156 -11.67 2.08 -19.08
N ALA A 157 -12.66 1.50 -18.39
CA ALA A 157 -13.85 0.94 -19.03
C ALA A 157 -14.75 2.04 -19.65
N ASP A 158 -14.93 3.16 -18.96
CA ASP A 158 -15.65 4.32 -19.49
C ASP A 158 -14.86 5.05 -20.61
N LYS A 159 -13.52 5.03 -20.58
CA LYS A 159 -12.68 5.51 -21.68
C LYS A 159 -12.69 4.58 -22.90
N ALA A 160 -12.77 3.26 -22.72
CA ALA A 160 -12.90 2.33 -23.85
C ALA A 160 -14.23 2.55 -24.60
N ALA A 161 -15.31 2.82 -23.88
CA ALA A 161 -16.60 3.18 -24.44
C ALA A 161 -16.59 4.55 -25.14
N SER A 162 -15.87 5.55 -24.60
CA SER A 162 -15.77 6.88 -25.22
C SER A 162 -14.72 6.98 -26.33
N HIS A 163 -13.64 6.19 -26.33
CA HIS A 163 -12.73 6.07 -27.46
C HIS A 163 -13.34 5.35 -28.66
N ALA A 164 -14.25 4.38 -28.43
CA ALA A 164 -15.03 3.79 -29.51
C ALA A 164 -15.97 4.81 -30.19
N ALA A 165 -16.44 5.84 -29.47
CA ALA A 165 -17.26 6.91 -30.03
C ALA A 165 -16.43 8.01 -30.74
N VAL A 166 -15.16 8.20 -30.37
CA VAL A 166 -14.27 9.25 -30.93
C VAL A 166 -13.48 8.76 -32.16
N GLN A 167 -13.35 7.44 -32.38
CA GLN A 167 -12.63 6.88 -33.54
C GLN A 167 -13.33 7.04 -34.92
N ALA A 168 -14.42 7.80 -35.00
CA ALA A 168 -15.04 8.17 -36.28
C ALA A 168 -14.45 9.45 -36.93
N VAL A 169 -13.52 10.16 -36.27
CA VAL A 169 -12.90 11.36 -36.86
C VAL A 169 -11.38 11.37 -36.64
N GLY A 170 -10.63 11.15 -37.73
CA GLY A 170 -9.29 11.69 -37.92
C GLY A 170 -8.12 10.85 -37.41
N ALA A 171 -7.43 10.19 -38.35
CA ALA A 171 -6.09 9.66 -38.14
C ALA A 171 -5.05 10.81 -38.02
N GLY A 172 -4.21 10.76 -36.99
CA GLY A 172 -2.87 11.35 -37.00
C GLY A 172 -2.54 12.38 -35.90
N ALA A 173 -1.90 11.91 -34.81
CA ALA A 173 -0.74 12.53 -34.14
C ALA A 173 -0.36 11.69 -32.91
N SER A 174 0.94 11.39 -32.73
CA SER A 174 1.47 10.97 -31.43
C SER A 174 1.48 12.16 -30.49
N GLU A 175 0.34 12.43 -29.85
CA GLU A 175 0.24 13.45 -28.81
C GLU A 175 0.85 12.90 -27.52
N LYS A 176 1.80 13.63 -26.94
CA LYS A 176 2.37 13.28 -25.63
C LYS A 176 1.25 13.39 -24.59
N PRO A 177 1.06 12.38 -23.72
CA PRO A 177 -0.03 12.41 -22.76
C PRO A 177 0.08 13.65 -21.86
N ALA A 178 -1.06 14.23 -21.51
CA ALA A 178 -1.13 15.36 -20.59
C ALA A 178 -0.80 14.87 -19.18
N VAL A 179 0.22 15.46 -18.54
CA VAL A 179 0.67 15.05 -17.20
C VAL A 179 0.55 16.21 -16.23
N THR A 180 -0.14 15.98 -15.12
CA THR A 180 -0.33 16.96 -14.05
C THR A 180 0.00 16.34 -12.69
N VAL A 181 0.57 17.12 -11.79
CA VAL A 181 0.77 16.72 -10.39
C VAL A 181 0.02 17.68 -9.47
N THR A 182 -0.82 17.14 -8.59
CA THR A 182 -1.65 17.90 -7.64
C THR A 182 -1.21 17.61 -6.21
N HIS A 183 -1.11 18.63 -5.35
CA HIS A 183 -0.80 18.45 -3.93
C HIS A 183 -2.09 18.38 -3.11
N HIS A 184 -2.31 17.25 -2.41
CA HIS A 184 -3.42 17.02 -1.49
C HIS A 184 -2.92 17.15 -0.05
N ALA A 185 -2.78 18.38 0.43
CA ALA A 185 -2.16 18.67 1.72
C ALA A 185 -2.91 18.04 2.90
N ASP A 186 -4.25 18.05 2.86
CA ASP A 186 -5.12 17.52 3.92
C ASP A 186 -5.06 15.99 4.06
N ASP A 187 -4.59 15.30 3.02
CA ASP A 187 -4.45 13.84 2.99
C ASP A 187 -2.98 13.39 2.92
N GLU A 188 -2.05 14.34 2.99
CA GLU A 188 -0.60 14.13 2.97
C GLU A 188 -0.06 13.35 1.76
N TYR A 189 -0.53 13.65 0.54
CA TYR A 189 0.04 13.06 -0.67
C TYR A 189 0.09 14.02 -1.86
N TYR A 190 0.96 13.71 -2.81
CA TYR A 190 0.94 14.28 -4.16
C TYR A 190 0.32 13.25 -5.11
N GLU A 191 -0.55 13.69 -5.99
CA GLU A 191 -1.24 12.86 -6.99
C GLU A 191 -0.67 13.14 -8.37
N LEU A 192 -0.39 12.08 -9.12
CA LEU A 192 -0.06 12.15 -10.54
C LEU A 192 -1.30 11.81 -11.37
N LEU A 193 -1.63 12.68 -12.32
CA LEU A 193 -2.65 12.48 -13.33
C LEU A 193 -2.00 12.36 -14.72
N VAL A 194 -2.41 11.36 -15.50
CA VAL A 194 -2.04 11.16 -16.91
C VAL A 194 -3.33 11.11 -17.73
N ASP A 195 -3.51 12.06 -18.65
CA ASP A 195 -4.75 12.28 -19.41
C ASP A 195 -5.99 12.35 -18.50
N GLY A 196 -5.84 13.05 -17.36
CA GLY A 196 -6.86 13.21 -16.32
C GLY A 196 -7.14 11.95 -15.49
N GLN A 197 -6.37 10.87 -15.68
CA GLN A 197 -6.52 9.61 -14.96
C GLN A 197 -5.46 9.50 -13.88
N ARG A 198 -5.83 9.05 -12.69
CA ARG A 198 -4.90 8.84 -11.59
C ARG A 198 -3.88 7.76 -11.96
N ALA A 199 -2.61 8.13 -11.99
CA ALA A 199 -1.50 7.27 -12.39
C ALA A 199 -0.53 6.96 -11.25
N GLY A 200 -0.56 7.74 -10.17
CA GLY A 200 0.33 7.51 -9.04
C GLY A 200 0.13 8.47 -7.88
N ILE A 201 0.71 8.12 -6.74
CA ILE A 201 0.74 8.95 -5.55
C ILE A 201 2.11 8.91 -4.86
N LEU A 202 2.48 10.02 -4.23
CA LEU A 202 3.62 10.10 -3.32
C LEU A 202 3.08 10.48 -1.95
N VAL A 203 3.11 9.53 -1.02
CA VAL A 203 2.61 9.68 0.34
C VAL A 203 3.73 10.21 1.21
N TYR A 204 3.40 11.20 2.03
CA TYR A 204 4.28 11.71 3.06
C TYR A 204 3.58 11.75 4.41
N HIS A 205 4.33 12.15 5.42
CA HIS A 205 3.82 12.40 6.74
C HIS A 205 4.37 13.70 7.32
N LEU A 206 3.53 14.61 7.80
CA LEU A 206 3.94 15.90 8.37
C LEU A 206 3.69 15.93 9.89
N ILE A 207 4.74 16.19 10.67
CA ILE A 207 4.65 16.46 12.10
C ILE A 207 5.33 17.80 12.39
N GLY A 208 4.55 18.82 12.73
CA GLY A 208 5.05 20.18 12.87
C GLY A 208 5.69 20.67 11.57
N SER A 209 7.00 20.88 11.57
CA SER A 209 7.78 21.28 10.38
C SER A 209 8.64 20.15 9.79
N HIS A 210 8.45 18.91 10.26
CA HIS A 210 9.18 17.74 9.78
C HIS A 210 8.32 16.90 8.84
N LEU A 211 8.75 16.73 7.59
CA LEU A 211 8.07 15.94 6.58
C LEU A 211 8.84 14.66 6.27
N SER A 212 8.18 13.52 6.39
CA SER A 212 8.74 12.20 6.09
C SER A 212 8.08 11.61 4.85
N ILE A 213 8.83 11.44 3.77
CA ILE A 213 8.34 10.76 2.56
C ILE A 213 8.40 9.25 2.78
N THR A 214 7.29 8.54 2.58
CA THR A 214 7.16 7.12 2.97
C THR A 214 7.00 6.22 1.76
N HIS A 215 6.01 6.50 0.92
CA HIS A 215 5.66 5.63 -0.21
C HIS A 215 5.55 6.42 -1.50
N THR A 216 5.94 5.80 -2.60
CA THR A 216 5.60 6.26 -3.95
C THR A 216 5.00 5.08 -4.67
N VAL A 217 3.75 5.22 -5.09
CA VAL A 217 2.98 4.18 -5.76
C VAL A 217 2.66 4.67 -7.16
N ILE A 218 2.99 3.88 -8.17
CA ILE A 218 2.54 4.10 -9.54
C ILE A 218 1.59 2.95 -9.88
N ASP A 219 0.42 3.29 -10.39
CA ASP A 219 -0.55 2.31 -10.86
C ASP A 219 0.10 1.40 -11.91
N GLN A 220 -0.20 0.11 -11.87
CA GLN A 220 0.48 -0.91 -12.66
C GLN A 220 0.48 -0.59 -14.16
N THR A 221 -0.60 0.00 -14.67
CA THR A 221 -0.76 0.37 -16.08
C THR A 221 0.24 1.45 -16.52
N TYR A 222 0.73 2.25 -15.57
CA TYR A 222 1.64 3.38 -15.82
C TYR A 222 3.10 3.09 -15.41
N ARG A 223 3.38 1.91 -14.83
CA ARG A 223 4.74 1.53 -14.42
C ARG A 223 5.68 1.42 -15.63
N GLY A 224 6.97 1.64 -15.40
CA GLY A 224 8.00 1.54 -16.44
C GLY A 224 8.08 2.71 -17.43
N GLN A 225 7.16 3.68 -17.36
CA GLN A 225 7.08 4.80 -18.31
C GLN A 225 7.75 6.10 -17.79
N GLY A 226 8.45 6.04 -16.66
CA GLY A 226 9.15 7.20 -16.07
C GLY A 226 8.28 8.14 -15.24
N PHE A 227 6.99 7.83 -15.08
CA PHE A 227 6.03 8.65 -14.33
C PHE A 227 6.38 8.86 -12.85
N SER A 228 7.04 7.88 -12.19
CA SER A 228 7.55 8.06 -10.83
C SER A 228 8.53 9.22 -10.72
N TRP A 229 9.37 9.43 -11.74
CA TRP A 229 10.34 10.52 -11.73
C TRP A 229 9.69 11.89 -11.89
N VAL A 230 8.64 11.97 -12.71
CA VAL A 230 7.86 13.21 -12.88
C VAL A 230 7.22 13.60 -11.56
N LEU A 231 6.54 12.63 -10.92
CA LEU A 231 5.89 12.82 -9.63
C LEU A 231 6.90 13.23 -8.54
N ILE A 232 7.99 12.50 -8.39
CA ILE A 232 9.01 12.77 -7.36
C ILE A 232 9.66 14.13 -7.60
N ARG A 233 10.05 14.46 -8.83
CA ARG A 233 10.64 15.76 -9.16
C ARG A 233 9.73 16.90 -8.73
N HIS A 234 8.47 16.86 -9.16
CA HIS A 234 7.50 17.90 -8.84
C HIS A 234 7.30 18.04 -7.32
N ALA A 235 7.13 16.93 -6.61
CA ALA A 235 6.96 16.95 -5.16
C ALA A 235 8.19 17.53 -4.45
N LEU A 236 9.40 17.14 -4.84
CA LEU A 236 10.63 17.65 -4.22
C LEU A 236 10.88 19.12 -4.56
N ASP A 237 10.58 19.56 -5.77
CA ASP A 237 10.67 20.97 -6.18
C ASP A 237 9.71 21.84 -5.37
N ASP A 238 8.48 21.38 -5.17
CA ASP A 238 7.50 22.06 -4.31
C ASP A 238 7.97 22.09 -2.84
N LEU A 239 8.43 20.96 -2.30
CA LEU A 239 8.97 20.88 -0.94
C LEU A 239 10.19 21.79 -0.72
N ARG A 240 11.01 22.01 -1.75
CA ARG A 240 12.16 22.93 -1.67
C ARG A 240 11.76 24.37 -1.34
N THR A 241 10.55 24.77 -1.72
CA THR A 241 10.03 26.12 -1.45
C THR A 241 9.42 26.25 -0.06
N LYS A 242 9.19 25.12 0.62
CA LYS A 242 8.58 25.05 1.95
C LYS A 242 9.71 24.87 2.96
N SER A 243 9.85 25.77 3.92
CA SER A 243 10.91 25.73 4.96
C SER A 243 10.76 24.55 5.93
N LEU A 244 10.81 23.32 5.43
CA LEU A 244 10.57 22.06 6.11
C LEU A 244 11.87 21.27 6.25
N THR A 245 11.96 20.46 7.31
CA THR A 245 12.98 19.41 7.39
C THR A 245 12.43 18.17 6.71
N VAL A 246 13.11 17.64 5.69
CA VAL A 246 12.63 16.46 4.95
C VAL A 246 13.45 15.23 5.30
N SER A 247 12.76 14.15 5.66
CA SER A 247 13.31 12.79 5.76
C SER A 247 12.72 11.90 4.66
N ASN A 248 13.47 10.90 4.23
CA ASN A 248 13.01 9.96 3.21
C ASN A 248 13.19 8.51 3.64
N TYR A 249 12.07 7.79 3.73
CA TYR A 249 12.00 6.35 3.95
C TYR A 249 11.61 5.59 2.67
N CYS A 250 11.22 6.30 1.61
CA CYS A 250 10.87 5.71 0.33
C CYS A 250 12.13 5.30 -0.46
N ALA A 251 12.22 4.03 -0.84
CA ALA A 251 13.32 3.52 -1.66
C ALA A 251 13.36 4.13 -3.07
N VAL A 252 12.19 4.45 -3.65
CA VAL A 252 12.08 5.05 -5.00
C VAL A 252 12.63 6.46 -5.01
N VAL A 253 12.25 7.28 -4.02
CA VAL A 253 12.81 8.64 -3.84
C VAL A 253 14.30 8.58 -3.55
N ARG A 254 14.76 7.63 -2.74
CA ARG A 254 16.20 7.42 -2.50
C ARG A 254 16.95 7.15 -3.81
N HIS A 255 16.39 6.33 -4.70
CA HIS A 255 16.97 6.05 -6.01
C HIS A 255 16.96 7.28 -6.92
N PHE A 256 15.88 8.05 -6.91
CA PHE A 256 15.80 9.34 -7.62
C PHE A 256 16.90 10.30 -7.16
N VAL A 257 17.03 10.54 -5.85
CA VAL A 257 18.02 11.48 -5.29
C VAL A 257 19.45 11.03 -5.58
N LYS A 258 19.74 9.72 -5.55
CA LYS A 258 21.08 9.20 -5.96
C LYS A 258 21.47 9.58 -7.39
N ARG A 259 20.50 9.73 -8.28
CA ARG A 259 20.72 10.13 -9.68
C ARG A 259 20.54 11.63 -9.94
N ASN A 260 19.98 12.36 -8.97
CA ASN A 260 19.77 13.81 -9.00
C ASN A 260 20.30 14.40 -7.67
N PRO A 261 21.64 14.44 -7.47
CA PRO A 261 22.25 14.77 -6.19
C PRO A 261 21.96 16.20 -5.72
N GLU A 262 21.52 17.09 -6.60
CA GLU A 262 21.08 18.46 -6.27
C GLU A 262 19.90 18.47 -5.28
N TYR A 263 19.09 17.41 -5.22
CA TYR A 263 18.03 17.25 -4.23
C TYR A 263 18.53 16.82 -2.86
N GLY A 264 19.79 16.39 -2.75
CA GLY A 264 20.41 15.99 -1.48
C GLY A 264 20.33 17.09 -0.41
N VAL A 265 20.34 18.36 -0.82
CA VAL A 265 20.23 19.53 0.08
C VAL A 265 18.89 19.63 0.81
N LEU A 266 17.84 18.98 0.31
CA LEU A 266 16.52 18.95 0.97
C LEU A 266 16.50 18.06 2.20
N PHE A 267 17.36 17.04 2.21
CA PHE A 267 17.39 16.07 3.27
C PHE A 267 18.42 16.50 4.31
N GLY A 268 18.02 16.52 5.58
CA GLY A 268 18.95 16.74 6.67
C GLY A 268 20.05 15.67 6.69
N PRO A 269 21.19 15.91 7.39
CA PRO A 269 22.14 14.84 7.65
C PRO A 269 21.41 13.64 8.28
N PRO A 270 21.80 12.39 7.96
CA PRO A 270 21.14 11.21 8.52
C PRO A 270 21.12 11.34 10.03
N GLN A 271 19.94 11.46 10.62
CA GLN A 271 19.81 11.55 12.07
C GLN A 271 20.19 10.18 12.61
N SER A 272 21.37 10.08 13.21
CA SER A 272 21.72 8.92 14.03
C SER A 272 20.70 8.87 15.15
N PHE A 273 19.79 7.90 15.12
CA PHE A 273 19.05 7.51 16.31
C PHE A 273 20.07 6.95 17.28
N ALA A 274 20.68 7.82 18.09
CA ALA A 274 21.44 7.40 19.23
C ALA A 274 20.51 6.50 20.05
N LYS A 275 20.92 5.24 20.27
CA LYS A 275 20.30 4.36 21.26
C LYS A 275 20.10 5.17 22.52
N ARG A 276 18.87 5.56 22.84
CA ARG A 276 18.53 6.08 24.16
C ARG A 276 18.59 4.89 25.09
N GLY A 277 19.81 4.59 25.56
CA GLY A 277 20.03 3.75 26.71
C GLY A 277 19.50 4.44 27.96
N GLY A 278 18.94 3.64 28.86
CA GLY A 278 18.39 4.02 30.16
C GLY A 278 17.53 2.89 30.69
#